data_AF-A8F4P4-F1
#
_entry.id   AF-A8F4P4-F1
#
_cell.length_a   1.000
_cell.length_b   1.000
_cell.length_c   1.000
_cell.angle_alpha   90.00
_cell.angle_beta   90.00
_cell.angle_gamma   90.00
#
_symmetry.space_group_name_H-M   'P 1'
#
loop_
_entity.id
_entity.type
_entity.pdbx_description
1 polymer ?
#
loop_
_entity_poly.entity_id
_entity_poly.type
_entity_poly.pdbx_seq_one_letter_code
_entity_poly.pdbx_strand_id
1 'polypeptide(L)'
;MKKIILILEFIAALINFAFLIKIDPMFSICVLIFSSVLLFGVSEKDSDKINAHLMVGGGLLFLLSIFSILYSISKLELPEPSYYLTIIMGLCGLLQAIFYRKRFK
;
A
#
# COMPACT_ATOMS: atom_id res chain seq x y z
N MET A 1 15.60 8.52 -6.94
CA MET A 1 14.14 8.71 -7.11
C MET A 1 13.32 7.51 -6.64
N LYS A 2 13.49 6.30 -7.19
CA LYS A 2 12.72 5.10 -6.79
C LYS A 2 12.70 4.81 -5.28
N LYS A 3 13.86 4.88 -4.63
CA LYS A 3 13.97 4.71 -3.17
C LYS A 3 13.23 5.77 -2.37
N ILE A 4 13.14 7.00 -2.90
CA ILE A 4 12.37 8.08 -2.25
C ILE A 4 10.88 7.75 -2.31
N ILE A 5 10.40 7.22 -3.43
CA ILE A 5 8.99 6.77 -3.56
C ILE A 5 8.69 5.68 -2.53
N LEU A 6 9.56 4.67 -2.41
CA LEU A 6 9.42 3.61 -1.39
C LEU A 6 9.32 4.17 0.03
N ILE A 7 10.17 5.15 0.38
CA ILE A 7 10.15 5.79 1.69
C ILE A 7 8.85 6.58 1.91
N LEU A 8 8.41 7.35 0.91
CA LEU A 8 7.18 8.13 1.00
C LEU A 8 5.95 7.23 1.16
N GLU A 9 5.87 6.15 0.39
CA GLU A 9 4.78 5.17 0.51
C GLU A 9 4.79 4.44 1.85
N PHE A 10 5.99 4.11 2.37
CA PHE A 10 6.12 3.52 3.69
C PHE A 10 5.68 4.49 4.79
N ILE A 11 6.06 5.77 4.73
CA ILE A 11 5.60 6.79 5.68
C ILE A 11 4.07 6.96 5.60
N ALA A 12 3.50 7.00 4.40
CA ALA A 12 2.05 7.06 4.21
C ALA A 12 1.37 5.83 4.84
N ALA A 13 1.97 4.64 4.72
CA ALA A 13 1.46 3.43 5.35
C ALA A 13 1.52 3.50 6.87
N LEU A 14 2.58 4.08 7.46
CA LEU A 14 2.68 4.29 8.91
C LEU A 14 1.61 5.26 9.42
N ILE A 15 1.34 6.34 8.67
CA ILE A 15 0.27 7.28 8.98
C ILE A 15 -1.09 6.56 8.93
N ASN A 16 -1.32 5.77 7.88
CA ASN A 16 -2.55 5.00 7.71
C ASN A 16 -2.73 3.95 8.84
N PHE A 17 -1.65 3.27 9.22
CA PHE A 17 -1.63 2.39 10.38
C PHE A 17 -2.05 3.11 11.66
N ALA A 18 -1.50 4.30 11.94
CA ALA A 18 -1.82 5.07 13.13
C ALA A 18 -3.30 5.49 13.19
N PHE A 19 -3.93 5.75 12.04
CA PHE A 19 -5.37 6.02 11.97
C PHE A 19 -6.20 4.75 12.19
N LEU A 20 -5.80 3.62 11.61
CA LEU A 20 -6.59 2.39 11.63
C LEU A 20 -6.45 1.57 12.91
N ILE A 21 -5.35 1.67 13.65
CA ILE A 21 -5.06 0.81 14.82
C ILE A 21 -6.14 0.86 15.91
N LYS A 22 -6.85 1.99 16.03
CA LYS A 22 -7.95 2.16 17.01
C LYS A 22 -9.31 1.67 16.51
N ILE A 23 -9.48 1.55 15.19
CA ILE A 23 -10.76 1.26 14.54
C ILE A 23 -10.80 -0.20 14.13
N ASP A 24 -9.79 -0.65 13.38
CA ASP A 24 -9.64 -2.02 12.92
C ASP A 24 -8.16 -2.44 13.08
N PRO A 25 -7.81 -3.01 14.25
CA PRO A 25 -6.45 -3.48 14.52
C PRO A 25 -5.97 -4.51 13.51
N MET A 26 -6.85 -5.41 13.05
CA MET A 26 -6.49 -6.45 12.09
C MET A 26 -6.10 -5.82 10.75
N PHE A 27 -6.92 -4.91 10.24
CA PHE A 27 -6.66 -4.22 8.99
C PHE A 27 -5.41 -3.33 9.08
N SER A 28 -5.18 -2.68 10.23
CA SER A 28 -3.97 -1.89 10.47
C SER A 28 -2.69 -2.75 10.44
N ILE A 29 -2.73 -3.98 10.99
CA ILE A 29 -1.60 -4.91 10.93
C ILE A 29 -1.34 -5.32 9.48
N CYS A 30 -2.38 -5.54 8.68
CA CYS A 30 -2.22 -5.81 7.25
C CYS A 30 -1.52 -4.66 6.50
N VAL A 31 -1.87 -3.39 6.80
CA VAL A 31 -1.17 -2.21 6.26
C VAL A 31 0.33 -2.26 6.57
N LEU A 32 0.70 -2.57 7.83
CA LEU A 32 2.10 -2.68 8.25
C LEU A 32 2.83 -3.83 7.55
N ILE A 33 2.23 -5.02 7.51
CA ILE A 33 2.85 -6.19 6.88
C ILE A 33 3.06 -5.92 5.39
N PHE A 34 2.07 -5.38 4.69
CA PHE A 34 2.19 -5.13 3.25
C PHE A 34 3.16 -4.00 2.93
N SER A 35 3.20 -2.95 3.75
CA SER A 35 4.16 -1.85 3.57
C SER A 35 5.60 -2.24 3.92
N SER A 36 5.83 -3.31 4.68
CA SER A 36 7.18 -3.84 4.91
C SER A 36 7.89 -4.24 3.61
N VAL A 37 7.14 -4.67 2.60
CA VAL A 37 7.68 -4.97 1.25
C VAL A 37 8.34 -3.73 0.66
N LEU A 38 7.77 -2.54 0.89
CA LEU A 38 8.33 -1.29 0.42
C LEU A 38 9.60 -0.90 1.19
N LEU A 39 9.58 -1.12 2.51
CA LEU A 39 10.75 -0.88 3.38
C LEU A 39 11.95 -1.73 2.96
N PHE A 40 11.75 -3.02 2.69
CA PHE A 40 12.84 -3.89 2.23
C PHE A 40 13.42 -3.43 0.89
N GLY A 41 12.59 -2.90 -0.01
CA GLY A 41 13.06 -2.32 -1.27
C GLY A 41 14.00 -1.12 -1.09
N VAL A 42 13.98 -0.41 0.04
CA VAL A 42 14.89 0.71 0.31
C VAL A 42 16.34 0.22 0.47
N SER A 43 16.51 -0.94 1.09
CA SER A 43 17.82 -1.56 1.34
C SER A 43 18.43 -2.22 0.10
N GLU A 44 17.62 -2.51 -0.92
CA GLU A 44 18.08 -3.14 -2.15
C GLU A 44 19.07 -2.27 -2.94
N LYS A 45 20.09 -2.90 -3.52
CA LYS A 45 21.07 -2.23 -4.39
C LYS A 45 20.74 -2.39 -5.87
N ASP A 46 20.07 -3.49 -6.21
CA ASP A 46 19.68 -3.83 -7.57
C ASP A 46 18.45 -3.03 -8.00
N SER A 47 18.56 -2.31 -9.11
CA SER A 47 17.48 -1.49 -9.68
C SER A 47 16.26 -2.31 -10.06
N ASP A 48 16.42 -3.57 -10.47
CA ASP A 48 15.31 -4.42 -10.87
C ASP A 48 14.59 -4.99 -9.66
N LYS A 49 15.32 -5.34 -8.61
CA LYS A 49 14.72 -5.68 -7.31
C LYS A 49 13.93 -4.51 -6.72
N ILE A 50 14.47 -3.28 -6.78
CA ILE A 50 13.73 -2.08 -6.35
C ILE A 50 12.42 -1.93 -7.14
N ASN A 51 12.44 -2.15 -8.46
CA ASN A 51 11.22 -2.10 -9.28
C ASN A 51 10.23 -3.21 -8.89
N ALA A 52 10.72 -4.40 -8.53
CA ALA A 52 9.88 -5.51 -8.09
C ALA A 52 9.21 -5.18 -6.75
N HIS A 53 9.94 -4.59 -5.79
CA HIS A 53 9.37 -4.12 -4.53
C HIS A 53 8.30 -3.04 -4.73
N LEU A 54 8.54 -2.06 -5.61
CA LEU A 54 7.54 -1.05 -5.97
C LEU A 54 6.29 -1.69 -6.60
N MET A 55 6.48 -2.66 -7.50
CA MET A 55 5.38 -3.35 -8.16
C MET A 55 4.54 -4.21 -7.19
N VAL A 56 5.21 -5.05 -6.40
CA VAL A 56 4.54 -5.98 -5.46
C VAL A 56 3.93 -5.21 -4.30
N GLY A 57 4.67 -4.26 -3.71
CA GLY A 57 4.15 -3.42 -2.62
C GLY A 57 2.95 -2.58 -3.07
N GLY A 58 3.02 -1.98 -4.27
CA GLY A 58 1.88 -1.27 -4.86
C GLY A 58 0.67 -2.17 -5.10
N GLY A 59 0.90 -3.40 -5.60
CA GLY A 59 -0.16 -4.38 -5.79
C GLY A 59 -0.83 -4.83 -4.48
N LEU A 60 -0.05 -5.01 -3.41
CA LEU A 60 -0.57 -5.37 -2.09
C LEU A 60 -1.40 -4.23 -1.47
N LEU A 61 -0.95 -2.98 -1.59
CA LEU A 61 -1.72 -1.81 -1.14
C LEU A 61 -3.03 -1.67 -1.93
N PHE A 62 -3.02 -1.96 -3.23
CA PHE A 62 -4.24 -1.98 -4.04
C PHE A 62 -5.21 -3.06 -3.57
N LEU A 63 -4.73 -4.29 -3.36
CA LEU A 63 -5.54 -5.38 -2.83
C LEU A 63 -6.15 -5.05 -1.47
N LEU A 64 -5.36 -4.41 -0.60
CA LEU A 64 -5.83 -3.89 0.68
C LEU A 64 -6.98 -2.87 0.50
N SER A 65 -6.85 -1.94 -0.45
CA SER A 65 -7.92 -0.97 -0.73
C SER A 65 -9.23 -1.63 -1.19
N ILE A 66 -9.15 -2.70 -1.99
CA ILE A 66 -10.33 -3.47 -2.39
C ILE A 66 -11.02 -4.07 -1.15
N PHE A 67 -10.25 -4.67 -0.24
CA PHE A 67 -10.82 -5.23 0.98
C PHE A 67 -11.47 -4.18 1.87
N SER A 68 -10.89 -2.99 2.00
CA SER A 68 -11.51 -1.87 2.72
C SER A 68 -12.86 -1.45 2.11
N ILE A 69 -12.93 -1.37 0.77
CA ILE A 69 -14.16 -1.03 0.05
C ILE A 69 -15.21 -2.12 0.26
N LEU A 70 -14.83 -3.39 0.09
CA LEU A 70 -15.73 -4.54 0.29
C LEU A 70 -16.24 -4.61 1.73
N TYR A 71 -15.39 -4.34 2.72
CA TYR A 71 -15.78 -4.27 4.12
C TYR A 71 -16.83 -3.19 4.36
N SER A 72 -16.61 -1.99 3.82
CA SER A 72 -17.56 -0.87 3.94
C SER A 72 -18.92 -1.21 3.28
N ILE A 73 -18.88 -1.78 2.07
CA ILE A 73 -20.08 -2.27 1.36
C ILE A 73 -20.81 -3.33 2.19
N SER A 74 -20.08 -4.27 2.81
CA SER A 74 -20.68 -5.35 3.61
C SER A 74 -21.45 -4.83 4.84
N LYS A 75 -21.06 -3.66 5.35
CA LYS A 75 -21.75 -2.98 6.45
C LYS A 75 -22.86 -2.05 6.01
N LEU A 76 -23.04 -1.83 4.70
CA LEU A 76 -23.94 -0.81 4.14
C LEU A 76 -23.63 0.60 4.64
N GLU A 77 -22.38 0.86 5.03
CA GLU A 77 -21.90 2.14 5.54
C GLU A 77 -20.90 2.75 4.56
N LEU A 78 -20.82 4.08 4.55
CA LEU A 78 -19.74 4.77 3.83
C LEU A 78 -18.40 4.43 4.49
N PRO A 79 -17.29 4.35 3.71
CA PRO A 79 -15.99 4.09 4.29
C PRO A 79 -15.68 5.19 5.30
N GLU A 80 -15.27 4.80 6.51
CA GLU A 80 -14.79 5.77 7.48
C GLU A 80 -13.65 6.60 6.87
N PRO A 81 -13.48 7.88 7.25
CA PRO A 81 -12.41 8.73 6.72
C PRO A 81 -11.01 8.10 6.82
N SER A 82 -10.79 7.27 7.85
CA SER A 82 -9.57 6.49 8.07
C SER A 82 -9.24 5.54 6.91
N TYR A 83 -10.26 5.06 6.18
CA TYR A 83 -10.09 4.21 5.01
C TYR A 83 -9.79 4.98 3.72
N TYR A 84 -10.07 6.29 3.65
CA TYR A 84 -9.80 7.07 2.42
C TYR A 84 -8.31 7.12 2.09
N LEU A 85 -7.44 7.21 3.10
CA LEU A 85 -6.00 7.12 2.88
C LEU A 85 -5.60 5.75 2.31
N THR A 86 -6.22 4.67 2.79
CA THR A 86 -6.04 3.32 2.24
C THR A 86 -6.41 3.27 0.76
N ILE A 87 -7.55 3.87 0.39
CA ILE A 87 -8.03 3.89 -1.00
C ILE A 87 -7.07 4.69 -1.89
N ILE A 88 -6.65 5.88 -1.46
CA ILE A 88 -5.71 6.72 -2.20
C ILE A 88 -4.39 5.96 -2.42
N MET A 89 -3.84 5.36 -1.36
CA MET A 89 -2.62 4.57 -1.46
C MET A 89 -2.79 3.35 -2.38
N GLY A 90 -3.94 2.68 -2.34
CA GLY A 90 -4.25 1.57 -3.23
C GLY A 90 -4.30 1.96 -4.69
N LEU A 91 -4.90 3.12 -5.02
CA LEU A 91 -4.93 3.64 -6.39
C LEU A 91 -3.53 4.03 -6.88
N CYS A 92 -2.72 4.69 -6.04
CA CYS A 92 -1.32 4.95 -6.33
C CYS A 92 -0.55 3.65 -6.57
N GLY A 93 -0.76 2.66 -5.71
CA GLY A 93 -0.16 1.33 -5.81
C GLY A 93 -0.54 0.59 -7.09
N LEU A 94 -1.79 0.72 -7.57
CA LEU A 94 -2.25 0.16 -8.84
C LEU A 94 -1.51 0.80 -10.03
N LEU A 95 -1.46 2.12 -10.09
CA LEU A 95 -0.74 2.85 -11.14
C LEU A 95 0.74 2.48 -11.15
N GLN A 96 1.33 2.38 -9.96
CA GLN A 96 2.70 1.94 -9.75
C GLN A 96 2.93 0.52 -10.28
N ALA A 97 2.08 -0.43 -9.89
CA ALA A 97 2.18 -1.82 -10.33
C ALA A 97 2.06 -1.93 -11.86
N ILE A 98 1.14 -1.20 -12.49
CA ILE A 98 1.00 -1.15 -13.95
C ILE A 98 2.25 -0.58 -14.61
N PHE A 99 2.79 0.52 -14.08
CA PHE A 99 3.95 1.19 -14.64
C PHE A 99 5.21 0.32 -14.58
N TYR A 100 5.48 -0.30 -13.44
CA TYR A 100 6.68 -1.14 -13.27
C TYR A 100 6.53 -2.52 -13.91
N ARG A 101 5.32 -3.08 -14.02
CA ARG A 101 5.07 -4.33 -14.78
C ARG A 101 5.55 -4.23 -16.23
N LYS A 102 5.40 -3.06 -16.87
CA LYS A 102 5.87 -2.85 -18.26
C LYS A 102 7.39 -3.00 -18.42
N ARG A 103 8.16 -2.95 -17.32
CA ARG A 103 9.63 -3.07 -17.34
C ARG A 103 10.14 -4.50 -17.17
N PHE A 104 9.27 -5.44 -16.80
CA PHE A 104 9.59 -6.86 -16.62
C PHE A 104 9.09 -7.74 -17.77
N LYS A 105 8.57 -7.13 -18.85
CA LYS A 105 8.13 -7.81 -20.06
C LYS A 105 9.23 -7.84 -21.10
#